data_AF-A0A6P0I4U9-F1
#
_entry.id   AF-A0A6P0I4U9-F1
#
_cell.length_a   1.000
_cell.length_b   1.000
_cell.length_c   1.000
_cell.angle_alpha   90.00
_cell.angle_beta   90.00
_cell.angle_gamma   90.00
#
_symmetry.space_group_name_H-M   'P 1'
#
loop_
_entity.id
_entity.type
_entity.pdbx_description
1 polymer ?
#
loop_
_entity_poly.entity_id
_entity_poly.type
_entity_poly.pdbx_seq_one_letter_code
_entity_poly.pdbx_strand_id
1 'polypeptide(L)'
;MYYQNQGANQLLCLLQLASPALPVGAYSYSEGIEVLVTRGKISDYDSLKNWLIDSLKFGSIRLEAALIVRAYRETNSGNLQLLNNWNNWATAVKETEELRLQSLQMGRTLIRLFMNIQPDLST
;
A
#
# COMPACT_ATOMS: atom_id res chain seq x y z
N MET A 1 24.06 11.87 22.50
CA MET A 1 22.63 11.80 22.87
C MET A 1 21.66 12.11 21.71
N TYR A 2 22.07 12.70 20.58
CA TYR A 2 21.16 12.93 19.43
C TYR A 2 20.90 11.69 18.54
N TYR A 3 21.87 10.79 18.37
CA TYR A 3 21.73 9.60 17.52
C TYR A 3 20.78 8.52 18.08
N GLN A 4 20.57 8.47 19.40
CA GLN A 4 19.71 7.46 20.04
C GLN A 4 18.21 7.67 19.78
N ASN A 5 17.78 8.89 19.43
CA ASN A 5 16.37 9.22 19.20
C ASN A 5 15.93 9.15 17.73
N GLN A 6 16.85 9.09 16.76
CA GLN A 6 16.47 9.01 15.34
C GLN A 6 15.82 7.66 15.00
N GLY A 7 16.39 6.55 15.48
CA GLY A 7 15.83 5.22 15.23
C GLY A 7 14.45 5.02 15.88
N ALA A 8 14.25 5.56 17.09
CA ALA A 8 12.97 5.55 17.77
C ALA A 8 11.90 6.35 17.02
N ASN A 9 12.26 7.54 16.52
CA ASN A 9 11.35 8.39 15.75
C ASN A 9 10.98 7.74 14.40
N GLN A 10 11.95 7.17 13.69
CA GLN A 10 11.72 6.43 12.44
C GLN A 10 10.78 5.23 12.64
N LEU A 11 10.97 4.46 13.72
CA LEU A 11 10.09 3.35 14.04
C LEU A 11 8.65 3.82 14.32
N LEU A 12 8.48 4.92 15.06
CA LEU A 12 7.16 5.49 15.32
C LEU A 12 6.47 5.95 14.03
N CYS A 13 7.19 6.60 13.12
CA CYS A 13 6.66 6.96 11.81
C CYS A 13 6.24 5.73 11.00
N LEU A 14 7.06 4.66 11.01
CA LEU A 14 6.71 3.40 10.34
C LEU A 14 5.46 2.75 10.95
N LEU A 15 5.35 2.73 12.28
CA LEU A 15 4.17 2.19 12.97
C LEU A 15 2.92 3.03 12.67
N GLN A 16 3.05 4.35 12.57
CA GLN A 16 1.95 5.22 12.16
C GLN A 16 1.51 4.93 10.73
N LEU A 17 2.44 4.74 9.80
CA LEU A 17 2.16 4.38 8.41
C LEU A 17 1.54 2.98 8.26
N ALA A 18 1.96 2.03 9.06
CA ALA A 18 1.42 0.66 9.06
C ALA A 18 0.10 0.53 9.82
N SER A 19 -0.32 1.58 10.53
CA SER A 19 -1.53 1.53 11.37
C SER A 19 -2.78 1.39 10.50
N PRO A 20 -3.67 0.43 10.82
CA PRO A 20 -4.98 0.36 10.20
C PRO A 20 -5.78 1.66 10.34
N ALA A 21 -5.56 2.42 11.42
CA ALA A 21 -6.24 3.70 11.67
C ALA A 21 -5.73 4.86 10.78
N LEU A 22 -4.77 4.64 9.88
CA LEU A 22 -4.29 5.66 8.95
C LEU A 22 -5.44 6.12 8.04
N PRO A 23 -5.74 7.43 7.96
CA PRO A 23 -6.93 7.95 7.28
C PRO A 23 -6.75 8.04 5.76
N VAL A 24 -6.40 6.92 5.13
CA VAL A 24 -6.20 6.79 3.67
C VAL A 24 -7.33 6.06 2.96
N GLY A 25 -8.35 5.61 3.70
CA GLY A 25 -9.52 4.91 3.15
C GLY A 25 -9.28 3.42 2.84
N ALA A 26 -8.29 2.79 3.46
CA ALA A 26 -7.92 1.39 3.20
C ALA A 26 -8.98 0.35 3.64
N TYR A 27 -9.86 0.70 4.60
CA TYR A 27 -10.86 -0.21 5.14
C TYR A 27 -11.97 -0.63 4.17
N SER A 28 -12.08 0.03 3.01
CA SER A 28 -13.20 -0.21 2.08
C SER A 28 -12.97 -1.36 1.10
N TYR A 29 -11.86 -2.10 1.18
CA TYR A 29 -11.47 -3.04 0.12
C TYR A 29 -11.20 -4.43 0.68
N SER A 30 -12.25 -5.26 0.68
CA SER A 30 -12.21 -6.63 1.19
C SER A 30 -11.78 -7.65 0.13
N GLU A 31 -11.38 -7.20 -1.08
CA GLU A 31 -10.89 -8.05 -2.20
C GLU A 31 -11.81 -9.25 -2.50
N GLY A 32 -13.12 -9.06 -2.34
CA GLY A 32 -14.12 -10.09 -2.60
C GLY A 32 -14.18 -11.23 -1.57
N ILE A 33 -13.50 -11.11 -0.43
CA ILE A 33 -13.54 -12.12 0.65
C ILE A 33 -14.97 -12.36 1.15
N GLU A 34 -15.80 -11.32 1.19
CA GLU A 34 -17.22 -11.39 1.57
C GLU A 34 -18.01 -12.35 0.67
N VAL A 35 -17.71 -12.35 -0.64
CA VAL A 35 -18.34 -13.24 -1.61
C VAL A 35 -17.85 -14.68 -1.39
N LEU A 36 -16.56 -14.88 -1.10
CA LEU A 36 -16.00 -16.19 -0.81
C LEU A 36 -16.58 -16.79 0.47
N VAL A 37 -16.81 -15.99 1.50
CA VAL A 37 -17.50 -16.39 2.73
C VAL A 37 -18.96 -16.72 2.44
N THR A 38 -19.67 -15.84 1.74
CA THR A 38 -21.09 -16.03 1.40
C THR A 38 -21.33 -17.29 0.57
N ARG A 39 -20.38 -17.66 -0.30
CA ARG A 39 -20.42 -18.88 -1.12
C ARG A 39 -19.87 -20.13 -0.42
N GLY A 40 -19.47 -20.03 0.86
CA GLY A 40 -18.90 -21.14 1.62
C GLY A 40 -17.53 -21.63 1.12
N LYS A 41 -16.81 -20.81 0.35
CA LYS A 41 -15.44 -21.10 -0.11
C LYS A 41 -14.40 -20.83 0.98
N ILE A 42 -14.69 -19.86 1.85
CA ILE A 42 -13.96 -19.60 3.09
C ILE A 42 -14.96 -19.80 4.22
N SER A 43 -14.84 -20.92 4.94
CA SER A 43 -15.80 -21.31 5.99
C SER A 43 -15.13 -21.68 7.32
N ASP A 44 -13.81 -21.72 7.35
CA ASP A 44 -13.03 -22.10 8.53
C ASP A 44 -11.64 -21.44 8.51
N TYR A 45 -10.86 -21.71 9.56
CA TYR A 45 -9.51 -21.20 9.72
C TYR A 45 -8.58 -21.61 8.57
N ASP A 46 -8.62 -22.88 8.16
CA ASP A 46 -7.67 -23.42 7.18
C ASP A 46 -7.95 -22.89 5.78
N SER A 47 -9.21 -22.78 5.38
CA SER A 47 -9.64 -22.17 4.11
C SER A 47 -9.26 -20.69 4.04
N LEU A 48 -9.45 -19.92 5.13
CA LEU A 48 -9.01 -18.52 5.20
C LEU A 48 -7.48 -18.41 5.11
N LYS A 49 -6.75 -19.24 5.86
CA LYS A 49 -5.28 -19.25 5.87
C LYS A 49 -4.72 -19.56 4.49
N ASN A 50 -5.26 -20.57 3.81
CA ASN A 50 -4.84 -20.92 2.46
C ASN A 50 -5.11 -19.79 1.48
N TRP A 51 -6.30 -19.17 1.55
CA TRP A 51 -6.61 -18.00 0.73
C TRP A 51 -5.64 -16.84 0.98
N LEU A 52 -5.28 -16.53 2.23
CA LEU A 52 -4.29 -15.49 2.54
C LEU A 52 -2.90 -15.81 1.96
N ILE A 53 -2.46 -17.07 2.08
CA ILE A 53 -1.18 -17.51 1.52
C ILE A 53 -1.18 -17.37 -0.01
N ASP A 54 -2.27 -17.77 -0.67
CA ASP A 54 -2.40 -17.66 -2.12
C ASP A 54 -2.45 -16.20 -2.57
N SER A 55 -3.18 -15.34 -1.84
CA SER A 55 -3.21 -13.90 -2.07
C SER A 55 -1.82 -13.26 -1.93
N LEU A 56 -1.00 -13.71 -0.98
CA LEU A 56 0.38 -13.24 -0.81
C LEU A 56 1.33 -13.75 -1.90
N LYS A 57 1.10 -14.97 -2.43
CA LYS A 57 1.97 -15.60 -3.44
C LYS A 57 1.63 -15.19 -4.86
N PHE A 58 0.34 -15.07 -5.16
CA PHE A 58 -0.17 -14.96 -6.52
C PHE A 58 -1.07 -13.73 -6.72
N GLY A 59 -1.60 -13.16 -5.65
CA GLY A 59 -2.48 -11.99 -5.72
C GLY A 59 -1.75 -10.67 -5.91
N SER A 60 -2.53 -9.59 -5.92
CA SER A 60 -2.09 -8.20 -6.10
C SER A 60 -1.04 -7.78 -5.06
N ILE A 61 -1.10 -8.31 -3.83
CA ILE A 61 -0.17 -7.97 -2.74
C ILE A 61 1.29 -8.20 -3.14
N ARG A 62 1.58 -9.29 -3.86
CA ARG A 62 2.94 -9.56 -4.35
C ARG A 62 3.43 -8.47 -5.30
N LEU A 63 2.53 -7.97 -6.14
CA LEU A 63 2.83 -6.94 -7.12
C LEU A 63 3.08 -5.58 -6.45
N GLU A 64 2.18 -5.20 -5.54
CA GLU A 64 2.29 -3.97 -4.75
C GLU A 64 3.59 -3.94 -3.94
N ALA A 65 3.95 -5.04 -3.27
CA ALA A 65 5.20 -5.15 -2.52
C ALA A 65 6.42 -4.95 -3.43
N ALA A 66 6.41 -5.56 -4.62
CA ALA A 66 7.50 -5.43 -5.58
C ALA A 66 7.58 -4.01 -6.19
N LEU A 67 6.45 -3.30 -6.29
CA LEU A 67 6.41 -1.91 -6.73
C LEU A 67 6.95 -0.96 -5.67
N ILE A 68 6.62 -1.17 -4.39
CA ILE A 68 7.16 -0.38 -3.27
C ILE A 68 8.69 -0.46 -3.24
N VAL A 69 9.25 -1.67 -3.40
CA VAL A 69 10.72 -1.86 -3.44
C VAL A 69 11.36 -1.10 -4.60
N ARG A 70 10.73 -1.10 -5.78
CA ARG A 70 11.22 -0.36 -6.95
C ARG A 70 11.13 1.14 -6.72
N ALA A 71 9.97 1.63 -6.29
CA ALA A 71 9.76 3.04 -5.99
C ALA A 71 10.78 3.56 -4.96
N TYR A 72 11.05 2.79 -3.91
CA TYR A 72 12.08 3.13 -2.92
C TYR A 72 13.48 3.23 -3.54
N ARG A 73 13.86 2.26 -4.38
CA ARG A 73 15.17 2.26 -5.06
C ARG A 73 15.33 3.44 -6.00
N GLU A 74 14.33 3.69 -6.86
CA GLU A 74 14.39 4.80 -7.83
C GLU A 74 14.40 6.17 -7.14
N THR A 75 13.63 6.34 -6.06
CA THR A 75 13.67 7.55 -5.22
C THR A 75 15.05 7.74 -4.62
N ASN A 76 15.66 6.68 -4.08
CA ASN A 76 16.99 6.78 -3.47
C ASN A 76 18.11 7.04 -4.49
N SER A 77 17.94 6.62 -5.75
CA SER A 77 18.87 6.93 -6.84
C SER A 77 18.56 8.26 -7.55
N GLY A 78 17.50 8.98 -7.15
CA GLY A 78 17.08 10.24 -7.78
C GLY A 78 16.49 10.08 -9.19
N ASN A 79 16.11 8.86 -9.60
CA ASN A 79 15.61 8.60 -10.95
C ASN A 79 14.09 8.76 -11.03
N LEU A 80 13.65 10.01 -11.02
CA LEU A 80 12.21 10.35 -11.06
C LEU A 80 11.52 9.87 -12.35
N GLN A 81 12.26 9.75 -13.45
CA GLN A 81 11.69 9.24 -14.70
C GLN A 81 11.33 7.76 -14.58
N LEU A 82 12.23 6.92 -14.04
CA LEU A 82 11.91 5.51 -13.79
C LEU A 82 10.82 5.35 -12.73
N LEU A 83 10.82 6.18 -11.68
CA LEU A 83 9.73 6.19 -10.70
C LEU A 83 8.37 6.45 -11.37
N ASN A 84 8.29 7.43 -12.27
CA ASN A 84 7.06 7.73 -13.01
C ASN A 84 6.66 6.57 -13.93
N ASN A 85 7.62 5.91 -14.58
CA ASN A 85 7.35 4.73 -15.39
C ASN A 85 6.75 3.58 -14.57
N TRP A 86 7.29 3.32 -13.36
CA TRP A 86 6.73 2.34 -12.45
C TRP A 86 5.32 2.70 -11.99
N ASN A 87 5.05 3.99 -11.71
CA ASN A 87 3.71 4.46 -11.36
C ASN A 87 2.70 4.27 -12.51
N ASN A 88 3.10 4.58 -13.74
CA ASN A 88 2.27 4.36 -14.93
C ASN A 88 1.98 2.88 -15.14
N TRP A 89 2.99 2.03 -14.98
CA TRP A 89 2.84 0.58 -15.09
C TRP A 89 1.91 0.03 -13.99
N ALA A 90 2.07 0.48 -12.74
CA ALA A 90 1.21 0.11 -11.61
C ALA A 90 -0.25 0.51 -11.83
N THR A 91 -0.49 1.63 -12.50
CA THR A 91 -1.84 2.09 -12.86
C THR A 91 -2.43 1.26 -14.00
N ALA A 92 -1.61 0.86 -14.98
CA ALA A 92 -2.04 0.10 -16.15
C ALA A 92 -2.35 -1.37 -15.86
N VAL A 93 -1.69 -1.97 -14.86
CA VAL A 93 -1.85 -3.39 -14.51
C VAL A 93 -3.07 -3.68 -13.63
N LYS A 94 -3.77 -2.64 -13.16
CA LYS A 94 -5.00 -2.80 -12.37
C LYS A 94 -6.09 -3.42 -13.24
N GLU A 95 -6.69 -4.50 -12.75
CA GLU A 95 -7.62 -5.33 -13.51
C GLU A 95 -8.91 -4.60 -13.87
N THR A 96 -9.40 -3.72 -12.98
CA THR A 96 -10.62 -2.96 -13.19
C THR A 96 -10.40 -1.47 -12.99
N GLU A 97 -11.28 -0.66 -13.58
CA GLU A 97 -11.27 0.78 -13.40
C GLU A 97 -11.50 1.16 -11.93
N GLU A 98 -12.38 0.44 -11.23
CA GLU A 98 -12.65 0.64 -9.81
C GLU A 98 -11.38 0.45 -8.98
N LEU A 99 -10.66 -0.67 -9.16
CA LEU A 99 -9.41 -0.94 -8.44
C LEU A 99 -8.34 0.12 -8.73
N ARG A 100 -8.28 0.59 -9.98
CA ARG A 100 -7.38 1.68 -10.38
C ARG A 100 -7.74 2.99 -9.69
N LEU A 101 -9.01 3.39 -9.71
CA LEU A 101 -9.47 4.62 -9.08
C LEU A 101 -9.28 4.58 -7.57
N GLN A 102 -9.53 3.44 -6.93
CA GLN A 102 -9.30 3.20 -5.50
C GLN A 102 -7.81 3.38 -5.15
N SER A 103 -6.92 2.71 -5.89
CA SER A 103 -5.46 2.83 -5.70
C SER A 103 -4.98 4.28 -5.84
N LEU A 104 -5.46 4.99 -6.88
CA LEU A 104 -5.12 6.40 -7.08
C LEU A 104 -5.67 7.30 -5.98
N GLN A 105 -6.88 7.02 -5.50
CA GLN A 105 -7.51 7.78 -4.42
C GLN A 105 -6.75 7.62 -3.09
N MET A 106 -6.33 6.40 -2.76
CA MET A 106 -5.49 6.12 -1.59
C MET A 106 -4.16 6.88 -1.68
N GLY A 107 -3.48 6.84 -2.83
CA GLY A 107 -2.24 7.57 -3.06
C GLY A 107 -2.39 9.09 -2.90
N ARG A 108 -3.43 9.69 -3.50
CA ARG A 108 -3.72 11.13 -3.33
C ARG A 108 -4.02 11.50 -1.88
N THR A 109 -4.73 10.63 -1.17
CA THR A 109 -5.07 10.86 0.25
C THR A 109 -3.82 10.80 1.12
N LEU A 110 -2.93 9.85 0.85
CA LEU A 110 -1.64 9.75 1.54
C LEU A 110 -0.74 10.98 1.29
N ILE A 111 -0.66 11.48 0.05
CA ILE A 111 0.08 12.71 -0.26
C ILE A 111 -0.48 13.90 0.52
N ARG A 112 -1.81 14.06 0.53
CA ARG A 112 -2.47 15.14 1.29
C ARG A 112 -2.19 15.02 2.79
N LEU A 113 -2.20 13.80 3.34
CA LEU A 113 -1.86 13.55 4.74
C LEU A 113 -0.42 13.99 5.04
N PHE A 114 0.54 13.65 4.17
CA PHE A 114 1.93 14.07 4.36
C PHE A 114 2.10 15.59 4.27
N MET A 115 1.44 16.26 3.33
CA MET A 115 1.45 17.73 3.24
C MET A 115 0.89 18.39 4.50
N ASN A 116 -0.12 17.79 5.14
CA ASN A 116 -0.68 18.31 6.39
C ASN A 116 0.23 18.11 7.60
N ILE A 117 0.97 16.99 7.65
CA ILE A 117 1.87 16.67 8.77
C ILE A 117 3.22 17.39 8.62
N GLN A 118 3.69 17.60 7.39
CA GLN A 118 4.95 18.25 7.09
C GLN A 118 4.74 19.30 5.97
N PRO A 119 4.33 20.53 6.35
CA PRO A 119 3.98 21.60 5.42
C PRO A 119 5.13 22.04 4.49
N ASP A 120 6.38 21.77 4.87
CA ASP A 120 7.58 22.12 4.08
C ASP A 120 7.75 21.25 2.81
N LEU A 121 6.90 20.24 2.58
CA LEU A 121 6.84 19.45 1.34
C LEU A 121 6.02 20.13 0.22
N SER A 122 5.56 21.37 0.43
CA SER A 122 4.66 22.12 -0.48
C SER A 122 5.39 22.88 -1.60
N THR A 123 6.52 22.38 -2.09
CA THR A 123 7.29 22.97 -3.20
C THR A 123 7.05 22.25 -4.51
#